data_AF-A0A1F8NW97-F1
#
_entry.id   AF-A0A1F8NW97-F1
#
_cell.length_a   1.000
_cell.length_b   1.000
_cell.length_c   1.000
_cell.angle_alpha   90.00
_cell.angle_beta   90.00
_cell.angle_gamma   90.00
#
_symmetry.space_group_name_H-M   'P 1'
#
loop_
_entity.id
_entity.type
_entity.pdbx_description
1 polymer ?
#
loop_
_entity_poly.entity_id
_entity_poly.type
_entity_poly.pdbx_seq_one_letter_code
_entity_poly.pdbx_strand_id
1 'polypeptide(L)' 'MFKSNNHHLQPLLISNINDLSERHLKRLRNSWAYIFYIEFFRRLKEEPCAVLFADHPSRPNVPANWLITIGA' A
#
# COMPACT_ATOMS: atom_id res chain seq x y z
N MET A 1 5.10 -4.63 -17.25
CA MET A 1 3.66 -4.41 -17.52
C MET A 1 2.98 -3.84 -16.29
N PHE A 2 2.13 -2.81 -16.47
CA PHE A 2 1.31 -2.24 -15.40
C PHE A 2 0.24 -3.22 -14.93
N LYS A 3 0.05 -3.33 -13.62
CA LYS A 3 -1.04 -4.10 -13.00
C LYS A 3 -1.45 -3.40 -11.71
N SER A 4 -2.74 -3.04 -11.62
CA SER A 4 -3.32 -2.43 -10.41
C SER A 4 -3.02 -3.28 -9.17
N ASN A 5 -2.49 -2.64 -8.13
CA ASN A 5 -2.10 -3.32 -6.89
C ASN A 5 -3.30 -3.52 -5.94
N ASN A 6 -3.96 -4.66 -6.07
CA ASN A 6 -5.03 -5.07 -5.15
C ASN A 6 -4.51 -5.93 -3.98
N HIS A 7 -3.19 -6.08 -3.80
CA HIS A 7 -2.61 -6.95 -2.79
C HIS A 7 -2.91 -6.49 -1.35
N HIS A 8 -3.13 -5.19 -1.15
CA HIS A 8 -3.52 -4.63 0.15
C HIS A 8 -4.93 -5.09 0.60
N LEU A 9 -5.75 -5.63 -0.32
CA LEU A 9 -7.04 -6.24 -0.01
C LEU A 9 -6.91 -7.72 0.37
N GLN A 10 -5.75 -8.34 0.14
CA GLN A 10 -5.54 -9.72 0.50
C GLN A 10 -5.39 -9.83 2.02
N PRO A 11 -6.08 -10.79 2.66
CA PRO A 11 -5.86 -11.08 4.07
C PRO A 11 -4.39 -11.43 4.29
N LEU A 12 -3.74 -10.75 5.24
CA LEU A 12 -2.36 -11.03 5.57
C LEU A 12 -2.27 -12.39 6.28
N LEU A 13 -1.76 -13.41 5.57
CA LEU A 13 -1.53 -14.76 6.09
C LEU A 13 -0.57 -14.78 7.29
N ILE A 14 0.40 -13.86 7.31
CA ILE A 14 1.37 -13.69 8.40
C ILE A 14 1.33 -12.22 8.81
N SER A 15 0.39 -11.88 9.67
CA SER A 15 0.32 -10.54 10.27
C SER A 15 -0.09 -10.65 11.73
N ASN A 16 0.68 -9.97 12.58
CA ASN A 16 0.40 -9.84 14.00
C ASN A 16 -0.66 -8.78 14.30
N ILE A 17 -1.23 -8.11 13.29
CA ILE A 17 -2.25 -7.06 13.50
C ILE A 17 -3.45 -7.62 14.25
N ASN A 18 -3.85 -8.85 13.96
CA ASN A 18 -4.96 -9.52 14.66
C ASN A 18 -4.57 -9.98 16.08
N ASP A 19 -3.28 -10.09 16.38
CA ASP A 19 -2.75 -10.48 17.69
C ASP A 19 -2.45 -9.26 18.58
N LEU A 20 -2.65 -8.04 18.07
CA LEU A 20 -2.44 -6.82 18.84
C LEU A 20 -3.48 -6.68 19.95
N SER A 21 -3.03 -6.27 21.13
CA SER A 21 -3.94 -5.86 22.21
C SER A 21 -4.82 -4.68 21.77
N GLU A 22 -6.01 -4.55 22.37
CA GLU A 22 -6.94 -3.46 22.05
C GLU A 22 -6.30 -2.07 22.15
N ARG A 23 -5.41 -1.88 23.14
CA ARG A 23 -4.64 -0.63 23.31
C ARG A 23 -3.76 -0.34 22.09
N HIS A 24 -3.06 -1.34 21.59
CA HIS A 24 -2.19 -1.19 20.42
C HIS A 24 -2.99 -1.02 19.14
N LEU A 25 -4.12 -1.73 18.99
CA LEU A 25 -5.05 -1.52 17.87
C LEU A 25 -5.60 -0.09 17.85
N LYS A 26 -6.01 0.45 19.00
CA LYS A 26 -6.50 1.83 19.10
C LYS A 26 -5.41 2.83 18.74
N ARG A 27 -4.18 2.63 19.23
CA ARG A 27 -3.03 3.48 18.86
C ARG A 27 -2.72 3.40 17.37
N LEU A 28 -2.75 2.21 16.77
CA LEU A 28 -2.54 2.01 15.33
C LEU A 28 -3.60 2.76 14.53
N ARG A 29 -4.89 2.60 14.87
CA ARG A 29 -6.00 3.28 14.19
C ARG A 29 -5.95 4.81 14.31
N ASN A 30 -5.41 5.32 15.41
CA ASN A 30 -5.20 6.76 15.61
C ASN A 30 -3.87 7.27 15.06
N SER A 31 -3.05 6.38 14.48
CA SER A 31 -1.76 6.78 13.91
C SER A 31 -1.95 7.44 12.56
N TRP A 32 -1.02 8.32 12.22
CA TRP A 32 -0.97 8.93 10.90
C TRP A 32 -0.87 7.89 9.78
N ALA A 33 -0.14 6.80 10.00
CA ALA A 33 -0.01 5.71 9.03
C ALA A 33 -1.36 5.06 8.68
N TYR A 34 -2.24 4.87 9.66
CA TYR A 34 -3.57 4.32 9.40
C TYR A 34 -4.46 5.30 8.64
N ILE A 35 -4.38 6.60 8.97
CA ILE A 35 -5.11 7.65 8.24
C ILE A 35 -4.62 7.72 6.79
N PHE A 36 -3.31 7.76 6.57
CA PHE A 36 -2.70 7.72 5.24
C PHE A 36 -3.18 6.51 4.43
N TYR A 37 -3.20 5.32 5.05
CA TYR A 37 -3.66 4.11 4.40
C TYR A 37 -5.12 4.21 3.93
N ILE A 38 -6.03 4.67 4.81
CA ILE A 38 -7.46 4.71 4.52
C ILE A 38 -7.84 5.85 3.56
N GLU A 39 -7.27 7.03 3.75
CA GLU A 39 -7.69 8.24 3.03
C GLU A 39 -6.92 8.46 1.73
N PHE A 40 -5.65 8.05 1.68
CA PHE A 40 -4.80 8.27 0.51
C PHE A 40 -4.51 6.97 -0.23
N PHE A 41 -3.78 6.05 0.38
CA PHE A 41 -3.25 4.85 -0.31
C PHE A 41 -4.36 4.00 -0.93
N ARG A 42 -5.42 3.69 -0.17
CA ARG A 42 -6.55 2.88 -0.64
C ARG A 42 -7.37 3.54 -1.77
N ARG A 43 -7.31 4.87 -1.90
CA ARG A 43 -8.07 5.64 -2.90
C ARG A 43 -7.20 6.10 -4.07
N LEU A 44 -5.91 5.79 -4.05
CA LEU A 44 -4.96 6.21 -5.07
C LEU A 44 -5.30 5.57 -6.41
N LYS A 45 -5.46 6.40 -7.44
CA LYS A 45 -5.53 5.96 -8.83
C LYS A 45 -4.11 5.69 -9.33
N GLU A 46 -3.77 4.44 -9.58
CA GLU A 46 -2.43 4.02 -10.00
C GLU A 46 -2.19 4.21 -11.50
N GLU A 47 -3.24 4.43 -12.29
CA GLU A 47 -3.18 4.55 -13.76
C GLU A 47 -2.25 5.67 -14.26
N PRO A 48 -2.16 6.86 -13.64
CA PRO A 48 -1.19 7.88 -14.05
C PRO A 48 0.27 7.41 -13.92
N CYS A 49 0.54 6.47 -13.02
CA CYS A 49 1.87 5.89 -12.84
C CYS A 49 2.18 4.78 -13.86
N ALA A 50 1.23 4.38 -14.72
CA ALA A 50 1.43 3.34 -15.72
C ALA A 50 2.58 3.66 -16.69
N VAL A 51 2.83 4.94 -16.96
CA VAL A 51 3.94 5.40 -17.81
C VAL A 51 5.32 5.00 -17.28
N LEU A 52 5.41 4.67 -15.99
CA LEU A 52 6.65 4.26 -15.33
C LEU A 52 6.94 2.76 -15.48
N PHE A 53 6.02 1.99 -16.07
CA PHE A 53 6.16 0.55 -16.24
C PHE A 53 6.73 0.24 -17.62
N ALA A 54 7.75 -0.61 -17.67
CA ALA A 54 8.26 -1.14 -18.92
C ALA A 54 7.34 -2.24 -19.48
N ASP A 55 7.25 -2.33 -20.81
CA ASP A 55 6.49 -3.36 -21.52
C ASP A 55 7.18 -4.73 -21.51
N HIS A 56 8.49 -4.76 -21.27
CA HIS A 56 9.25 -5.99 -21.06
C HIS A 56 9.13 -6.46 -19.59
N PRO A 57 9.33 -7.77 -19.31
CA PRO A 57 9.35 -8.27 -17.94
C PRO A 57 10.39 -7.49 -17.12
N SER A 58 9.90 -6.84 -16.07
CA SER A 58 10.64 -6.12 -15.04
C SER A 58 9.95 -6.43 -13.71
N ARG A 59 10.64 -6.25 -12.58
CA ARG A 59 10.04 -6.53 -11.26
C ARG A 59 8.77 -5.68 -11.11
N PRO A 60 7.58 -6.31 -10.91
CA PRO A 60 6.34 -5.56 -10.82
C PRO A 60 6.39 -4.58 -9.64
N ASN A 61 5.86 -3.38 -9.87
CA ASN A 61 5.55 -2.37 -8.86
C ASN A 61 6.72 -1.69 -8.14
N VAL A 62 7.98 -1.85 -8.58
CA VAL A 62 9.11 -1.12 -7.98
C VAL A 62 8.98 0.40 -8.18
N PRO A 63 8.72 0.94 -9.39
CA PRO A 63 8.72 2.41 -9.59
C PRO A 63 7.60 3.13 -8.82
N ALA A 64 6.39 2.56 -8.80
CA ALA A 64 5.24 3.14 -8.12
C ALA A 64 5.40 3.10 -6.58
N ASN A 65 5.87 1.97 -6.02
CA ASN A 65 6.10 1.86 -4.58
C ASN A 65 7.16 2.84 -4.09
N TRP A 66 8.20 3.12 -4.88
CA TRP A 66 9.25 4.07 -4.51
C TRP A 66 8.73 5.52 -4.45
N LEU A 67 7.93 5.95 -5.42
CA LEU A 67 7.39 7.32 -5.44
C LEU A 67 6.36 7.56 -4.32
N ILE A 68 5.52 6.56 -4.02
CA ILE A 68 4.48 6.68 -2.97
C ILE A 68 5.11 6.64 -1.57
N THR A 69 6.23 5.94 -1.38
CA THR A 69 6.87 5.74 -0.06
C THR A 69 7.85 6.86 0.30
N ILE A 70 8.46 7.53 -0.68
CA ILE A 70 9.43 8.62 -0.44
C ILE A 70 8.73 9.99 -0.26
N GLY A 71 7.50 10.15 -0.75
CA GLY A 71 6.76 11.41 -0.69
C GLY A 71 5.82 11.58 0.52
N ALA A 72 5.77 10.61 1.44
CA ALA A 72 4.89 10.58 2.62
C ALA A 72 5.71 10.69 3.91
#